data_AF-R9ACD7-F1
#
_entry.id   AF-R9ACD7-F1
#
_cell.length_a   1.000
_cell.length_b   1.000
_cell.length_c   1.000
_cell.angle_alpha   90.00
_cell.angle_beta   90.00
_cell.angle_gamma   90.00
#
_symmetry.space_group_name_H-M   'P 1'
#
loop_
_entity.id
_entity.type
_entity.pdbx_description
1 polymer ?
#
loop_
_entity_poly.entity_id
_entity_poly.type
_entity_poly.pdbx_seq_one_letter_code
_entity_poly.pdbx_strand_id
1 'polypeptide(L)'
;MKVLTLNIWGLNKVSKFRQQRVSAIVSSLSNDLADIICLQELWLDSDFDLIKKNLSHIYPHSVYFYSGLVGSGLAILSKHKIIDSEFFKYDLNGPPLEVIKGDWFSGKGFGRVTISSPDFGLVDVYTTHFHAPYSESDKHARFAHRLSQAWQLSSHIINAHNSVILTGDINSEPFTLVFDLLRTHASLTDCWAVAQPTNDKIPPHSPQDAVFRCGYTADVALNSFHQQRYPGYTPGDDSPRYAGGKRLDYVLLKSSVMVPTKSEICFNQLCPPNYTHSYSDHFGVVTTFALKEAPASPTRSRHSDNEMCYLETTRKLRTLCRHSEKQSVKYVFFTALLIVFGVALIAASAFPPTSHYSPLFVFFGFLAGAAGATYLYVGYIYGKFERHSLKNLLGQIERYIEHSAN
;
A
#
# COMPACT_ATOMS: atom_id res chain seq x y z
N MET A 1 -3.91 -13.95 -20.95
CA MET A 1 -3.43 -14.05 -19.54
C MET A 1 -4.29 -13.15 -18.65
N LYS A 2 -4.75 -13.66 -17.50
CA LYS A 2 -5.51 -12.93 -16.49
C LYS A 2 -4.67 -12.70 -15.23
N VAL A 3 -4.68 -11.48 -14.70
CA VAL A 3 -3.96 -11.13 -13.47
C VAL A 3 -4.94 -10.53 -12.46
N LEU A 4 -4.94 -11.08 -11.25
CA LEU A 4 -5.74 -10.63 -10.11
C LEU A 4 -4.86 -9.89 -9.11
N THR A 5 -5.36 -8.77 -8.57
CA THR A 5 -4.87 -8.17 -7.33
C THR A 5 -5.95 -8.19 -6.25
N LEU A 6 -5.58 -8.52 -5.02
CA LEU A 6 -6.50 -8.57 -3.88
C LEU A 6 -5.79 -8.27 -2.55
N ASN A 7 -6.15 -7.15 -1.91
CA ASN A 7 -5.90 -6.94 -0.49
C ASN A 7 -6.86 -7.83 0.32
N ILE A 8 -6.32 -8.80 1.07
CA ILE A 8 -7.12 -9.79 1.79
C ILE A 8 -7.44 -9.40 3.24
N TRP A 9 -6.93 -8.25 3.70
CA TRP A 9 -7.10 -7.77 5.08
C TRP A 9 -6.82 -8.86 6.13
N GLY A 10 -5.60 -9.42 6.12
CA GLY A 10 -5.21 -10.59 6.90
C GLY A 10 -4.59 -10.29 8.27
N LEU A 11 -4.82 -9.11 8.87
CA LEU A 11 -4.16 -8.71 10.11
C LEU A 11 -4.58 -9.61 11.28
N ASN A 12 -3.60 -10.10 12.04
CA ASN A 12 -3.88 -10.96 13.17
C ASN A 12 -4.60 -10.21 14.28
N LYS A 13 -5.70 -10.78 14.81
CA LYS A 13 -6.55 -10.23 15.88
C LYS A 13 -7.23 -8.89 15.59
N VAL A 14 -6.90 -8.20 14.49
CA VAL A 14 -7.52 -6.94 14.06
C VAL A 14 -8.60 -7.21 13.02
N SER A 15 -8.27 -7.98 11.98
CA SER A 15 -9.20 -8.22 10.89
C SER A 15 -10.30 -9.20 11.30
N LYS A 16 -11.55 -8.75 11.19
CA LYS A 16 -12.73 -9.53 11.58
C LYS A 16 -12.86 -10.78 10.70
N PHE A 17 -13.31 -11.89 11.29
CA PHE A 17 -13.60 -13.15 10.59
C PHE A 17 -12.45 -13.69 9.71
N ARG A 18 -11.19 -13.37 10.04
CA ARG A 18 -10.02 -13.65 9.18
C ARG A 18 -9.98 -15.09 8.66
N GLN A 19 -10.08 -16.09 9.53
CA GLN A 19 -10.00 -17.51 9.13
C GLN A 19 -11.12 -17.92 8.17
N GLN A 20 -12.35 -17.44 8.41
CA GLN A 20 -13.50 -17.70 7.54
C GLN A 20 -13.27 -17.08 6.16
N ARG A 21 -12.84 -15.81 6.13
CA ARG A 21 -12.56 -15.08 4.88
C ARG A 21 -11.40 -15.70 4.10
N VAL A 22 -10.27 -16.01 4.74
CA VAL A 22 -9.13 -16.64 4.06
C VAL A 22 -9.54 -17.99 3.44
N SER A 23 -10.30 -18.82 4.18
CA SER A 23 -10.79 -20.11 3.65
C SER A 23 -11.73 -19.94 2.46
N ALA A 24 -12.61 -18.93 2.51
CA ALA A 24 -13.49 -18.61 1.40
C ALA A 24 -12.74 -18.02 0.20
N ILE A 25 -11.72 -17.18 0.42
CA ILE A 25 -10.83 -16.68 -0.64
C ILE A 25 -10.14 -17.86 -1.33
N VAL A 26 -9.58 -18.80 -0.58
CA VAL A 26 -8.99 -20.04 -1.13
C VAL A 26 -10.01 -20.79 -1.99
N SER A 27 -11.23 -20.98 -1.47
CA SER A 27 -12.30 -21.68 -2.20
C SER A 27 -12.67 -20.98 -3.51
N SER A 28 -12.73 -19.64 -3.51
CA SER A 28 -13.01 -18.86 -4.72
C SER A 28 -11.87 -18.93 -5.73
N LEU A 29 -10.61 -18.84 -5.27
CA LEU A 29 -9.43 -18.90 -6.13
C LEU A 29 -9.22 -20.28 -6.77
N SER A 30 -9.73 -21.35 -6.13
CA SER A 30 -9.76 -22.70 -6.70
C SER A 30 -10.63 -22.83 -7.96
N ASN A 31 -11.51 -21.87 -8.24
CA ASN A 31 -12.36 -21.88 -9.45
C ASN A 31 -11.68 -21.23 -10.67
N ASP A 32 -10.35 -21.26 -10.72
CA ASP A 32 -9.54 -20.80 -11.84
C ASP A 32 -9.76 -19.34 -12.28
N LEU A 33 -9.86 -18.42 -11.32
CA LEU A 33 -10.22 -17.02 -11.57
C LEU A 33 -9.20 -16.26 -12.45
N ALA A 34 -7.90 -16.55 -12.27
CA ALA A 34 -6.79 -15.84 -12.92
C ALA A 34 -5.60 -16.76 -13.18
N ASP A 35 -4.65 -16.33 -14.01
CA ASP A 35 -3.39 -17.07 -14.24
C ASP A 35 -2.30 -16.66 -13.24
N ILE A 36 -2.40 -15.43 -12.71
CA ILE A 36 -1.51 -14.87 -11.70
C ILE A 36 -2.36 -14.17 -10.65
N ILE A 37 -2.06 -14.42 -9.39
CA ILE A 37 -2.73 -13.83 -8.23
C ILE A 37 -1.69 -13.08 -7.41
N CYS A 38 -1.94 -11.80 -7.19
CA CYS A 38 -1.14 -10.92 -6.35
C CYS A 38 -1.94 -10.56 -5.10
N LEU A 39 -1.44 -10.96 -3.93
CA LEU A 39 -2.11 -10.74 -2.65
C LEU A 39 -1.39 -9.65 -1.85
N GLN A 40 -2.18 -8.80 -1.19
CA GLN A 40 -1.72 -7.82 -0.21
C GLN A 40 -2.37 -8.08 1.16
N GLU A 41 -1.75 -7.59 2.22
CA GLU A 41 -2.14 -7.83 3.62
C GLU A 41 -2.25 -9.32 4.02
N LEU A 42 -1.49 -10.19 3.36
CA LEU A 42 -1.30 -11.57 3.83
C LEU A 42 -0.19 -11.58 4.87
N TRP A 43 -0.52 -11.34 6.14
CA TRP A 43 0.49 -11.11 7.18
C TRP A 43 0.97 -12.37 7.91
N LEU A 44 0.25 -13.48 7.80
CA LEU A 44 0.53 -14.69 8.57
C LEU A 44 1.04 -15.81 7.67
N ASP A 45 2.18 -16.39 8.07
CA ASP A 45 2.74 -17.60 7.43
C ASP A 45 1.71 -18.73 7.39
N SER A 46 0.91 -18.91 8.45
CA SER A 46 -0.14 -19.92 8.49
C SER A 46 -1.22 -19.72 7.43
N ASP A 47 -1.56 -18.46 7.13
CA ASP A 47 -2.56 -18.14 6.11
C ASP A 47 -1.95 -18.33 4.70
N PHE A 48 -0.66 -18.01 4.51
CA PHE A 48 0.05 -18.31 3.26
C PHE A 48 0.21 -19.81 3.02
N ASP A 49 0.60 -20.58 4.04
CA ASP A 49 0.72 -22.03 3.96
C ASP A 49 -0.61 -22.69 3.61
N LEU A 50 -1.72 -22.20 4.19
CA LEU A 50 -3.06 -22.66 3.85
C LEU A 50 -3.38 -22.39 2.37
N ILE A 51 -3.13 -21.17 1.88
CA ILE A 51 -3.36 -20.79 0.49
C ILE A 51 -2.49 -21.66 -0.44
N LYS A 52 -1.18 -21.72 -0.19
CA LYS A 52 -0.22 -22.48 -1.00
C LYS A 52 -0.58 -23.96 -1.05
N LYS A 53 -0.89 -24.57 0.09
CA LYS A 53 -1.27 -25.99 0.17
C LYS A 53 -2.48 -26.29 -0.70
N ASN A 54 -3.57 -25.52 -0.53
CA ASN A 54 -4.83 -25.78 -1.21
C ASN A 54 -4.79 -25.41 -2.70
N LEU A 55 -4.01 -24.41 -3.08
CA LEU A 55 -3.97 -23.90 -4.45
C LEU A 55 -2.80 -24.45 -5.29
N SER A 56 -1.88 -25.22 -4.71
CA SER A 56 -0.67 -25.75 -5.38
C SER A 56 -0.95 -26.54 -6.67
N HIS A 57 -2.10 -27.21 -6.78
CA HIS A 57 -2.49 -27.97 -7.95
C HIS A 57 -2.90 -27.09 -9.15
N ILE A 58 -3.29 -25.83 -8.90
CA ILE A 58 -3.64 -24.85 -9.94
C ILE A 58 -2.48 -23.87 -10.14
N TYR A 59 -1.90 -23.38 -9.03
CA TYR A 59 -0.80 -22.42 -9.00
C TYR A 59 0.44 -23.09 -8.40
N PRO A 60 1.19 -23.89 -9.19
CA PRO A 60 2.34 -24.64 -8.70
C PRO A 60 3.52 -23.74 -8.32
N HIS A 61 3.53 -22.48 -8.78
CA HIS A 61 4.58 -21.52 -8.50
C HIS A 61 4.05 -20.42 -7.57
N SER A 62 4.70 -20.22 -6.42
CA SER A 62 4.33 -19.16 -5.49
C SER A 62 5.53 -18.60 -4.75
N VAL A 63 5.47 -17.30 -4.47
CA VAL A 63 6.47 -16.57 -3.69
C VAL A 63 5.73 -15.76 -2.63
N TYR A 64 6.17 -15.90 -1.39
CA TYR A 64 5.79 -15.03 -0.27
C TYR A 64 7.00 -14.18 0.10
N PHE A 65 6.78 -12.87 0.20
CA PHE A 65 7.86 -11.93 0.39
C PHE A 65 8.01 -11.60 1.89
N TYR A 66 9.12 -12.06 2.48
CA TYR A 66 9.44 -11.77 3.87
C TYR A 66 10.11 -10.40 3.99
N SER A 67 9.71 -9.60 4.98
CA SER A 67 10.30 -8.28 5.26
C SER A 67 9.97 -7.82 6.68
N GLY A 68 10.84 -6.98 7.25
CA GLY A 68 10.59 -6.34 8.54
C GLY A 68 10.37 -7.34 9.67
N LEU A 69 9.62 -6.91 10.70
CA LEU A 69 9.30 -7.73 11.86
C LEU A 69 7.99 -8.51 11.67
N VAL A 70 7.07 -7.98 10.87
CA VAL A 70 5.69 -8.51 10.71
C VAL A 70 5.48 -9.16 9.34
N GLY A 71 6.48 -9.18 8.46
CA GLY A 71 6.36 -9.64 7.07
C GLY A 71 5.93 -8.50 6.14
N SER A 72 6.13 -8.63 4.82
CA SER A 72 5.74 -7.57 3.88
C SER A 72 4.23 -7.54 3.59
N GLY A 73 3.52 -8.62 3.93
CA GLY A 73 2.11 -8.80 3.60
C GLY A 73 1.85 -9.17 2.14
N LEU A 74 2.88 -9.52 1.35
CA LEU A 74 2.77 -9.68 -0.10
C LEU A 74 3.05 -11.12 -0.54
N ALA A 75 2.22 -11.60 -1.48
CA ALA A 75 2.45 -12.87 -2.14
C ALA A 75 2.10 -12.79 -3.62
N ILE A 76 2.76 -13.62 -4.43
CA ILE A 76 2.36 -13.90 -5.81
C ILE A 76 2.20 -15.42 -5.97
N LEU A 77 1.08 -15.84 -6.57
CA LEU A 77 0.83 -17.20 -7.03
C LEU A 77 0.68 -17.18 -8.55
N SER A 78 1.24 -18.17 -9.24
CA SER A 78 1.24 -18.22 -10.71
C SER A 78 1.07 -19.64 -11.23
N LYS A 79 0.30 -19.77 -12.31
CA LYS A 79 0.28 -20.96 -13.16
C LYS A 79 1.55 -21.07 -14.00
N HIS A 80 2.17 -19.93 -14.32
CA HIS A 80 3.38 -19.85 -15.14
C HIS A 80 4.63 -20.02 -14.27
N LYS A 81 5.69 -20.57 -14.86
CA LYS A 81 6.96 -20.76 -14.15
C LYS A 81 7.55 -19.42 -13.75
N ILE A 82 7.77 -19.25 -12.44
CA ILE A 82 8.57 -18.15 -11.89
C ILE A 82 10.04 -18.49 -12.10
N ILE A 83 10.76 -17.64 -12.84
CA ILE A 83 12.18 -17.84 -13.15
C ILE A 83 13.10 -17.01 -12.26
N ASP A 84 12.58 -15.92 -11.71
CA ASP A 84 13.31 -15.00 -10.86
C ASP A 84 12.34 -14.31 -9.88
N SER A 85 12.83 -13.94 -8.71
CA SER A 85 12.04 -13.28 -7.67
C SER A 85 12.88 -12.34 -6.83
N GLU A 86 12.34 -11.17 -6.52
CA GLU A 86 13.03 -10.13 -5.77
C GLU A 86 12.06 -9.39 -4.86
N PHE A 87 12.55 -8.90 -3.72
CA PHE A 87 11.81 -8.00 -2.84
C PHE A 87 12.64 -6.76 -2.54
N PHE A 88 12.00 -5.60 -2.66
CA PHE A 88 12.60 -4.32 -2.32
C PHE A 88 11.78 -3.63 -1.22
N LYS A 89 12.42 -3.39 -0.09
CA LYS A 89 11.81 -2.65 1.03
C LYS A 89 11.90 -1.14 0.76
N TYR A 90 10.80 -0.41 0.96
CA TYR A 90 10.83 1.05 0.88
C TYR A 90 11.62 1.66 2.04
N ASP A 91 12.28 2.79 1.76
CA ASP A 91 13.09 3.48 2.78
C ASP A 91 12.21 4.17 3.84
N LEU A 92 11.01 4.57 3.45
CA LEU A 92 10.07 5.34 4.27
C LEU A 92 8.73 4.58 4.39
N ASN A 93 8.42 4.11 5.61
CA ASN A 93 7.26 3.27 5.93
C ASN A 93 6.50 3.76 7.18
N GLY A 94 6.46 5.08 7.40
CA GLY A 94 5.82 5.70 8.56
C GLY A 94 6.73 5.79 9.81
N PRO A 95 6.33 6.59 10.81
CA PRO A 95 7.15 6.84 12.01
C PRO A 95 7.04 5.71 13.06
N PRO A 96 8.11 5.40 13.82
CA PRO A 96 8.13 4.29 14.78
C PRO A 96 7.15 4.42 15.95
N LEU A 97 6.78 5.65 16.34
CA LEU A 97 5.82 5.89 17.42
C LEU A 97 4.38 5.49 17.05
N GLU A 98 4.10 5.31 15.76
CA GLU A 98 2.78 4.86 15.30
C GLU A 98 2.66 3.33 15.37
N VAL A 99 3.05 2.74 16.51
CA VAL A 99 3.10 1.29 16.75
C VAL A 99 1.78 0.61 16.47
N ILE A 100 0.66 1.25 16.87
CA ILE A 100 -0.70 0.72 16.67
C ILE A 100 -1.04 0.62 15.17
N LYS A 101 -0.46 1.48 14.34
CA LYS A 101 -0.67 1.45 12.88
C LYS A 101 0.21 0.40 12.20
N GLY A 102 1.29 -0.04 12.84
CA GLY A 102 2.09 -1.19 12.43
C GLY A 102 2.98 -0.99 11.19
N ASP A 103 2.79 0.09 10.42
CA ASP A 103 3.46 0.29 9.13
C ASP A 103 4.99 0.39 9.21
N TRP A 104 5.54 0.94 10.30
CA TRP A 104 6.99 0.94 10.52
C TRP A 104 7.56 -0.48 10.68
N PHE A 105 6.79 -1.38 11.29
CA PHE A 105 7.22 -2.75 11.63
C PHE A 105 6.96 -3.75 10.50
N SER A 106 6.00 -3.47 9.61
CA SER A 106 5.64 -4.32 8.48
C SER A 106 6.63 -4.27 7.32
N GLY A 107 7.62 -3.38 7.34
CA GLY A 107 8.67 -3.36 6.32
C GLY A 107 8.12 -3.32 4.90
N LYS A 108 7.09 -2.50 4.66
CA LYS A 108 6.42 -2.36 3.36
C LYS A 108 7.43 -2.14 2.22
N GLY A 109 7.06 -2.65 1.05
CA GLY A 109 7.92 -2.74 -0.11
C GLY A 109 7.13 -3.19 -1.33
N PHE A 110 7.85 -3.62 -2.36
CA PHE A 110 7.28 -4.32 -3.51
C PHE A 110 8.00 -5.65 -3.72
N GLY A 111 7.24 -6.66 -4.11
CA GLY A 111 7.77 -7.93 -4.60
C GLY A 111 7.66 -7.97 -6.12
N ARG A 112 8.71 -8.44 -6.79
CA ARG A 112 8.75 -8.72 -8.22
C ARG A 112 8.96 -10.20 -8.44
N VAL A 113 8.25 -10.78 -9.40
CA VAL A 113 8.63 -12.05 -10.02
C VAL A 113 8.75 -11.85 -11.52
N THR A 114 9.69 -12.54 -12.16
CA THR A 114 9.66 -12.71 -13.62
C THR A 114 9.06 -14.08 -13.91
N ILE A 115 8.02 -14.10 -14.73
CA ILE A 115 7.38 -15.33 -15.18
C ILE A 115 7.71 -15.61 -16.65
N SER A 116 7.72 -16.90 -17.00
CA SER A 116 7.78 -17.36 -18.38
C SER A 116 6.38 -17.67 -18.89
N SER A 117 5.77 -16.72 -19.59
CA SER A 117 4.47 -16.88 -20.25
C SER A 117 4.64 -17.50 -21.65
N PRO A 118 3.86 -18.53 -22.02
CA PRO A 118 3.87 -19.08 -23.37
C PRO A 118 3.51 -18.05 -24.46
N ASP A 119 2.57 -17.15 -24.15
CA ASP A 119 2.02 -16.20 -25.12
C ASP A 119 2.81 -14.88 -25.15
N PHE A 120 3.35 -14.46 -24.00
CA PHE A 120 3.95 -13.13 -23.82
C PHE A 120 5.46 -13.14 -23.58
N GLY A 121 6.09 -14.32 -23.56
CA GLY A 121 7.50 -14.47 -23.20
C GLY A 121 7.75 -14.12 -21.73
N LEU A 122 8.81 -13.36 -21.47
CA LEU A 122 9.14 -12.93 -20.11
C LEU A 122 8.30 -11.71 -19.70
N VAL A 123 7.65 -11.82 -18.55
CA VAL A 123 6.83 -10.74 -17.96
C VAL A 123 7.23 -10.55 -16.50
N ASP A 124 7.54 -9.30 -16.13
CA ASP A 124 7.80 -8.92 -14.76
C ASP A 124 6.47 -8.54 -14.09
N VAL A 125 6.09 -9.28 -13.06
CA VAL A 125 4.88 -9.02 -12.28
C VAL A 125 5.27 -8.49 -10.92
N TYR A 126 4.81 -7.29 -10.60
CA TYR A 126 5.02 -6.62 -9.34
C TYR A 126 3.75 -6.67 -8.50
N THR A 127 3.90 -6.84 -7.20
CA THR A 127 2.86 -6.62 -6.18
C THR A 127 3.39 -5.62 -5.16
N THR A 128 2.58 -4.65 -4.73
CA THR A 128 2.97 -3.65 -3.73
C THR A 128 1.81 -3.34 -2.79
N HIS A 129 2.14 -2.84 -1.60
CA HIS A 129 1.17 -2.25 -0.69
C HIS A 129 1.77 -0.97 -0.07
N PHE A 130 1.24 0.19 -0.45
CA PHE A 130 1.77 1.49 -0.02
C PHE A 130 1.35 1.85 1.42
N HIS A 131 1.97 2.88 1.98
CA HIS A 131 1.67 3.39 3.31
C HIS A 131 0.23 3.93 3.40
N ALA A 132 -0.55 3.43 4.35
CA ALA A 132 -1.97 3.78 4.43
C ALA A 132 -2.18 5.23 4.94
N PRO A 133 -3.24 5.93 4.49
CA PRO A 133 -3.47 7.32 4.86
C PRO A 133 -3.89 7.52 6.33
N TYR A 134 -4.51 6.53 7.00
CA TYR A 134 -5.01 6.47 8.40
C TYR A 134 -5.86 7.64 8.97
N SER A 135 -5.60 8.91 8.63
CA SER A 135 -6.46 10.06 8.97
C SER A 135 -6.23 11.24 8.02
N GLU A 136 -7.27 12.07 7.87
CA GLU A 136 -7.24 13.32 7.10
C GLU A 136 -6.44 14.46 7.79
N SER A 137 -6.10 14.33 9.06
CA SER A 137 -5.43 15.38 9.84
C SER A 137 -3.91 15.45 9.65
N ASP A 138 -3.29 14.44 9.04
CA ASP A 138 -1.84 14.33 8.81
C ASP A 138 -1.52 14.16 7.32
N LYS A 139 -2.29 14.87 6.48
CA LYS A 139 -2.28 14.74 5.02
C LYS A 139 -0.91 14.92 4.37
N HIS A 140 0.04 15.62 5.01
CA HIS A 140 1.32 15.96 4.37
C HIS A 140 2.42 14.94 4.60
N ALA A 141 2.57 14.41 5.81
CA ALA A 141 3.69 13.52 6.10
C ALA A 141 3.49 12.14 5.44
N ARG A 142 2.33 11.52 5.64
CA ARG A 142 2.01 10.20 5.08
C ARG A 142 1.93 10.20 3.56
N PHE A 143 1.44 11.29 2.98
CA PHE A 143 1.44 11.45 1.53
C PHE A 143 2.86 11.50 0.96
N ALA A 144 3.79 12.18 1.63
CA ALA A 144 5.17 12.24 1.20
C ALA A 144 5.92 10.90 1.36
N HIS A 145 5.55 10.06 2.34
CA HIS A 145 5.99 8.66 2.39
C HIS A 145 5.52 7.88 1.15
N ARG A 146 4.22 7.97 0.78
CA ARG A 146 3.73 7.34 -0.46
C ARG A 146 4.38 7.89 -1.73
N LEU A 147 4.70 9.18 -1.79
CA LEU A 147 5.46 9.75 -2.91
C LEU A 147 6.86 9.14 -3.01
N SER A 148 7.54 8.95 -1.88
CA SER A 148 8.83 8.23 -1.84
C SER A 148 8.69 6.82 -2.37
N GLN A 149 7.67 6.08 -1.91
CA GLN A 149 7.41 4.71 -2.35
C GLN A 149 7.12 4.64 -3.85
N ALA A 150 6.28 5.55 -4.35
CA ALA A 150 5.99 5.67 -5.78
C ALA A 150 7.24 5.94 -6.61
N TRP A 151 8.13 6.85 -6.16
CA TRP A 151 9.37 7.14 -6.86
C TRP A 151 10.32 5.93 -6.89
N GLN A 152 10.49 5.26 -5.76
CA GLN A 152 11.36 4.08 -5.68
C GLN A 152 10.86 2.95 -6.59
N LEU A 153 9.56 2.67 -6.56
CA LEU A 153 8.93 1.66 -7.40
C LEU A 153 9.01 2.03 -8.89
N SER A 154 8.69 3.28 -9.26
CA SER A 154 8.73 3.71 -10.66
C SER A 154 10.15 3.74 -11.21
N SER A 155 11.13 4.15 -10.40
CA SER A 155 12.56 4.11 -10.74
C SER A 155 13.07 2.67 -10.95
N HIS A 156 12.48 1.69 -10.26
CA HIS A 156 12.80 0.29 -10.53
C HIS A 156 12.15 -0.18 -11.85
N ILE A 157 10.90 0.20 -12.11
CA ILE A 157 10.15 -0.24 -13.30
C ILE A 157 10.67 0.40 -14.59
N ILE A 158 11.14 1.66 -14.56
CA ILE A 158 11.64 2.32 -15.77
C ILE A 158 12.82 1.54 -16.38
N ASN A 159 13.66 0.94 -15.53
CA ASN A 159 14.82 0.15 -15.90
C ASN A 159 14.48 -1.32 -16.29
N ALA A 160 13.22 -1.74 -16.16
CA ALA A 160 12.81 -3.09 -16.56
C ALA A 160 12.77 -3.25 -18.08
N HIS A 161 13.36 -4.35 -18.57
CA HIS A 161 13.45 -4.69 -19.99
C HIS A 161 12.24 -5.49 -20.51
N ASN A 162 11.60 -6.27 -19.63
CA ASN A 162 10.44 -7.09 -19.98
C ASN A 162 9.15 -6.25 -19.99
N SER A 163 8.05 -6.85 -20.46
CA SER A 163 6.72 -6.31 -20.16
C SER A 163 6.50 -6.31 -18.65
N VAL A 164 5.97 -5.22 -18.11
CA VAL A 164 5.72 -5.06 -16.67
C VAL A 164 4.24 -4.99 -16.40
N ILE A 165 3.77 -5.80 -15.45
CA ILE A 165 2.45 -5.70 -14.84
C ILE A 165 2.65 -5.32 -13.37
N LEU A 166 2.26 -4.10 -13.00
CA LEU A 166 2.26 -3.67 -11.61
C LEU A 166 0.87 -3.88 -11.02
N THR A 167 0.80 -4.57 -9.88
CA THR A 167 -0.42 -4.84 -9.13
C THR A 167 -0.31 -4.34 -7.70
N GLY A 168 -1.45 -4.05 -7.07
CA GLY A 168 -1.53 -3.91 -5.62
C GLY A 168 -2.34 -2.71 -5.13
N ASP A 169 -2.35 -2.59 -3.81
CA ASP A 169 -2.98 -1.48 -3.08
C ASP A 169 -2.01 -0.29 -2.99
N ILE A 170 -2.26 0.72 -3.81
CA ILE A 170 -1.43 1.93 -3.91
C ILE A 170 -1.83 2.96 -2.83
N ASN A 171 -2.93 2.73 -2.11
CA ASN A 171 -3.44 3.61 -1.06
C ASN A 171 -3.59 5.08 -1.52
N SER A 172 -3.79 5.29 -2.83
CA SER A 172 -3.94 6.61 -3.47
C SER A 172 -4.86 6.50 -4.67
N GLU A 173 -5.78 7.44 -4.79
CA GLU A 173 -6.79 7.48 -5.85
C GLU A 173 -6.19 7.92 -7.21
N PRO A 174 -6.92 7.71 -8.32
CA PRO A 174 -6.52 8.21 -9.63
C PRO A 174 -6.32 9.74 -9.59
N PHE A 175 -5.45 10.26 -10.45
CA PHE A 175 -5.13 11.70 -10.54
C PHE A 175 -4.51 12.32 -9.28
N THR A 176 -4.14 11.51 -8.29
CA THR A 176 -3.25 11.95 -7.21
C THR A 176 -1.82 11.97 -7.70
N LEU A 177 -0.99 12.85 -7.15
CA LEU A 177 0.43 12.94 -7.51
C LEU A 177 1.18 11.61 -7.37
N VAL A 178 0.81 10.78 -6.39
CA VAL A 178 1.37 9.43 -6.18
C VAL A 178 1.09 8.55 -7.41
N PHE A 179 -0.15 8.53 -7.87
CA PHE A 179 -0.57 7.75 -9.04
C PHE A 179 0.03 8.30 -10.34
N ASP A 180 0.03 9.63 -10.48
CA ASP A 180 0.60 10.28 -11.66
C ASP A 180 2.11 10.04 -11.77
N LEU A 181 2.84 9.96 -10.66
CA LEU A 181 4.25 9.61 -10.67
C LEU A 181 4.51 8.20 -11.23
N LEU A 182 3.66 7.22 -10.89
CA LEU A 182 3.74 5.87 -11.45
C LEU A 182 3.48 5.89 -12.96
N ARG A 183 2.47 6.63 -13.41
CA ARG A 183 2.16 6.72 -14.85
C ARG A 183 3.20 7.49 -15.64
N THR A 184 3.70 8.60 -15.11
CA THR A 184 4.61 9.51 -15.82
C THR A 184 6.06 9.01 -15.78
N HIS A 185 6.58 8.66 -14.60
CA HIS A 185 7.97 8.24 -14.46
C HIS A 185 8.23 6.84 -15.01
N ALA A 186 7.33 5.88 -14.74
CA ALA A 186 7.47 4.49 -15.21
C ALA A 186 6.72 4.20 -16.52
N SER A 187 6.07 5.20 -17.14
CA SER A 187 5.23 5.01 -18.34
C SER A 187 4.17 3.92 -18.18
N LEU A 188 3.60 3.82 -16.98
CA LEU A 188 2.57 2.83 -16.66
C LEU A 188 1.19 3.29 -17.16
N THR A 189 0.49 2.38 -17.81
CA THR A 189 -0.88 2.56 -18.29
C THR A 189 -1.88 2.01 -17.28
N ASP A 190 -2.91 2.78 -16.95
CA ASP A 190 -4.01 2.32 -16.10
C ASP A 190 -4.94 1.38 -16.89
N CYS A 191 -4.92 0.08 -16.55
CA CYS A 191 -5.70 -0.92 -17.26
C CYS A 191 -7.20 -0.78 -17.03
N TRP A 192 -7.64 -0.19 -15.91
CA TRP A 192 -9.05 0.11 -15.68
C TRP A 192 -9.52 1.20 -16.64
N ALA A 193 -8.79 2.32 -16.68
CA ALA A 193 -9.12 3.46 -17.54
C ALA A 193 -9.07 3.12 -19.04
N VAL A 194 -8.21 2.19 -19.48
CA VAL A 194 -8.21 1.71 -20.88
C VAL A 194 -9.43 0.84 -21.18
N ALA A 195 -9.79 -0.07 -20.28
CA ALA A 195 -10.94 -0.96 -20.47
C ALA A 195 -12.30 -0.24 -20.30
N GLN A 196 -12.34 0.83 -19.50
CA GLN A 196 -13.51 1.65 -19.19
C GLN A 196 -13.21 3.14 -19.45
N PRO A 197 -13.06 3.57 -20.72
CA PRO A 197 -12.59 4.93 -21.07
C PRO A 197 -13.58 6.04 -20.71
N THR A 198 -14.79 5.70 -20.28
CA THR A 198 -15.84 6.65 -19.93
C THR A 198 -15.78 7.04 -18.45
N ASN A 199 -15.16 8.20 -18.17
CA ASN A 199 -15.54 9.08 -17.07
C ASN A 199 -15.03 8.81 -15.64
N ASP A 200 -13.74 8.52 -15.44
CA ASP A 200 -13.11 8.62 -14.10
C ASP A 200 -13.27 10.02 -13.45
N LYS A 201 -13.59 11.06 -14.24
CA LYS A 201 -13.86 12.43 -13.75
C LYS A 201 -15.33 12.69 -13.37
N ILE A 202 -16.26 11.84 -13.79
CA ILE A 202 -17.68 12.01 -13.43
C ILE A 202 -17.92 11.24 -12.14
N PRO A 203 -18.30 11.92 -11.04
CA PRO A 203 -18.61 11.26 -9.79
C PRO A 203 -19.65 10.15 -9.97
N PRO A 204 -19.56 9.06 -9.23
CA PRO A 204 -20.57 8.01 -9.29
C PRO A 204 -21.95 8.50 -8.84
N HIS A 205 -22.99 7.96 -9.45
CA HIS A 205 -24.38 8.32 -9.15
C HIS A 205 -25.12 7.28 -8.29
N SER A 206 -24.52 6.12 -8.06
CA SER A 206 -25.02 5.07 -7.16
C SER A 206 -23.86 4.23 -6.60
N PRO A 207 -24.06 3.43 -5.55
CA PRO A 207 -23.03 2.49 -5.05
C PRO A 207 -22.52 1.51 -6.13
N GLN A 208 -23.40 1.07 -7.03
CA GLN A 208 -23.10 0.15 -8.12
C GLN A 208 -22.28 0.87 -9.18
N ASP A 209 -22.64 2.11 -9.50
CA ASP A 209 -21.87 2.96 -10.40
C ASP A 209 -20.46 3.21 -9.85
N ALA A 210 -20.33 3.46 -8.54
CA ALA A 210 -19.05 3.62 -7.86
C ALA A 210 -18.14 2.40 -8.03
N VAL A 211 -18.67 1.19 -7.86
CA VAL A 211 -17.87 -0.04 -7.96
C VAL A 211 -17.61 -0.43 -9.42
N PHE A 212 -18.66 -0.54 -10.24
CA PHE A 212 -18.55 -1.19 -11.55
C PHE A 212 -18.17 -0.25 -12.69
N ARG A 213 -18.48 1.05 -12.59
CA ARG A 213 -18.01 2.05 -13.58
C ARG A 213 -16.71 2.70 -13.12
N CYS A 214 -16.69 3.26 -11.90
CA CYS A 214 -15.52 4.00 -11.41
C CYS A 214 -14.39 3.08 -10.88
N GLY A 215 -14.66 1.80 -10.67
CA GLY A 215 -13.67 0.84 -10.18
C GLY A 215 -13.32 1.04 -8.71
N TYR A 216 -14.25 1.52 -7.88
CA TYR A 216 -13.99 1.70 -6.45
C TYR A 216 -13.86 0.34 -5.76
N THR A 217 -12.76 0.15 -5.05
CA THR A 217 -12.39 -1.11 -4.40
C THR A 217 -12.53 -1.05 -2.89
N ALA A 218 -12.48 0.14 -2.28
CA ALA A 218 -12.51 0.33 -0.84
C ALA A 218 -13.46 1.46 -0.42
N ASP A 219 -13.81 1.50 0.86
CA ASP A 219 -14.70 2.51 1.45
C ASP A 219 -16.10 2.58 0.79
N VAL A 220 -16.54 1.58 0.03
CA VAL A 220 -17.82 1.57 -0.71
C VAL A 220 -18.98 1.02 0.13
N ALA A 221 -20.20 1.52 -0.10
CA ALA A 221 -21.39 1.09 0.63
C ALA A 221 -21.74 -0.40 0.42
N LEU A 222 -21.40 -0.94 -0.76
CA LEU A 222 -21.61 -2.36 -1.10
C LEU A 222 -20.75 -3.32 -0.26
N ASN A 223 -19.67 -2.85 0.36
CA ASN A 223 -18.82 -3.68 1.20
C ASN A 223 -19.32 -3.65 2.67
N SER A 224 -19.62 -4.83 3.19
CA SER A 224 -20.15 -5.00 4.55
C SER A 224 -19.28 -4.39 5.67
N PHE A 225 -17.96 -4.30 5.47
CA PHE A 225 -17.04 -3.73 6.47
C PHE A 225 -17.06 -2.21 6.52
N HIS A 226 -17.64 -1.56 5.50
CA HIS A 226 -17.72 -0.11 5.38
C HIS A 226 -19.11 0.46 5.65
N GLN A 227 -20.10 -0.38 5.97
CA GLN A 227 -21.50 0.05 6.21
C GLN A 227 -21.63 1.14 7.29
N GLN A 228 -20.74 1.14 8.30
CA GLN A 228 -20.73 2.20 9.33
C GLN A 228 -20.48 3.61 8.78
N ARG A 229 -19.89 3.73 7.57
CA ARG A 229 -19.68 5.00 6.86
C ARG A 229 -20.94 5.50 6.15
N TYR A 230 -21.95 4.64 6.02
CA TYR A 230 -23.20 4.92 5.31
C TYR A 230 -24.41 4.63 6.20
N PRO A 231 -24.63 5.42 7.27
CA PRO A 231 -25.77 5.21 8.16
C PRO A 231 -27.09 5.20 7.38
N GLY A 232 -27.89 4.14 7.57
CA GLY A 232 -29.18 3.97 6.90
C GLY A 232 -29.12 3.36 5.49
N TYR A 233 -27.95 2.94 5.02
CA TYR A 233 -27.85 2.19 3.77
C TYR A 233 -28.50 0.80 3.89
N THR A 234 -29.33 0.45 2.91
CA THR A 234 -29.86 -0.91 2.74
C THR A 234 -29.36 -1.51 1.42
N PRO A 235 -28.99 -2.81 1.38
CA PRO A 235 -28.59 -3.44 0.13
C PRO A 235 -29.63 -3.23 -0.98
N GLY A 236 -29.20 -2.71 -2.13
CA GLY A 236 -30.07 -2.34 -3.25
C GLY A 236 -30.57 -0.88 -3.25
N ASP A 237 -30.19 -0.06 -2.27
CA ASP A 237 -30.43 1.39 -2.33
C ASP A 237 -29.41 2.07 -3.26
N ASP A 238 -29.87 2.48 -4.44
CA ASP A 238 -29.05 3.09 -5.47
C ASP A 238 -28.95 4.62 -5.35
N SER A 239 -29.31 5.19 -4.19
CA SER A 239 -29.27 6.63 -3.97
C SER A 239 -27.87 7.22 -4.13
N PRO A 240 -27.71 8.38 -4.81
CA PRO A 240 -26.42 9.04 -4.99
C PRO A 240 -25.67 9.37 -3.70
N ARG A 241 -26.38 9.57 -2.58
CA ARG A 241 -25.77 9.81 -1.26
C ARG A 241 -24.90 8.65 -0.75
N TYR A 242 -25.09 7.44 -1.29
CA TYR A 242 -24.33 6.24 -0.94
C TYR A 242 -23.28 5.88 -1.99
N ALA A 243 -23.11 6.70 -3.04
CA ALA A 243 -22.15 6.49 -4.11
C ALA A 243 -20.69 6.81 -3.70
N GLY A 244 -20.37 6.79 -2.41
CA GLY A 244 -19.01 7.04 -1.92
C GLY A 244 -18.07 5.84 -2.11
N GLY A 245 -16.78 6.08 -1.91
CA GLY A 245 -15.73 5.06 -1.92
C GLY A 245 -14.47 5.58 -2.58
N LYS A 246 -13.52 4.66 -2.81
CA LYS A 246 -12.20 4.96 -3.39
C LYS A 246 -11.74 3.82 -4.29
N ARG A 247 -11.05 4.17 -5.37
CA ARG A 247 -10.24 3.23 -6.16
C ARG A 247 -8.82 3.24 -5.61
N LEU A 248 -8.41 2.16 -4.94
CA LEU A 248 -7.08 2.06 -4.29
C LEU A 248 -6.24 0.90 -4.82
N ASP A 249 -6.87 -0.11 -5.42
CA ASP A 249 -6.22 -1.30 -5.93
C ASP A 249 -6.16 -1.25 -7.46
N TYR A 250 -4.98 -1.55 -8.02
CA TYR A 250 -4.72 -1.31 -9.43
C TYR A 250 -4.04 -2.48 -10.12
N VAL A 251 -4.28 -2.58 -11.42
CA VAL A 251 -3.43 -3.30 -12.37
C VAL A 251 -2.95 -2.29 -13.41
N LEU A 252 -1.63 -2.07 -13.47
CA LEU A 252 -0.98 -1.11 -14.35
C LEU A 252 -0.03 -1.83 -15.31
N LEU A 253 0.10 -1.35 -16.53
CA LEU A 253 0.85 -2.03 -17.60
C LEU A 253 1.91 -1.12 -18.25
N LYS A 254 3.13 -1.62 -18.39
CA LYS A 254 4.16 -1.09 -19.31
C LYS A 254 4.53 -2.21 -20.27
N SER A 255 4.04 -2.16 -21.51
CA SER A 255 4.32 -3.19 -22.51
C SER A 255 4.14 -2.66 -23.93
N SER A 256 4.94 -3.18 -24.86
CA SER A 256 4.75 -2.99 -26.31
C SER A 256 3.97 -4.13 -26.97
N VAL A 257 3.84 -5.29 -26.30
CA VAL A 257 3.26 -6.52 -26.87
C VAL A 257 1.93 -6.91 -26.21
N MET A 258 1.63 -6.37 -25.03
CA MET A 258 0.41 -6.63 -24.28
C MET A 258 -0.54 -5.44 -24.33
N VAL A 259 -1.85 -5.71 -24.34
CA VAL A 259 -2.91 -4.71 -24.16
C VAL A 259 -3.97 -5.24 -23.18
N PRO A 260 -4.48 -4.42 -22.24
CA PRO A 260 -5.60 -4.82 -21.42
C PRO A 260 -6.88 -4.81 -22.27
N THR A 261 -7.61 -5.91 -22.30
CA THR A 261 -8.88 -6.03 -23.04
C THR A 261 -10.10 -5.93 -22.14
N LYS A 262 -9.93 -6.23 -20.84
CA LYS A 262 -11.01 -6.20 -19.85
C LYS A 262 -10.43 -6.01 -18.46
N SER A 263 -11.05 -5.15 -17.65
CA SER A 263 -10.74 -4.98 -16.22
C SER A 263 -12.05 -5.00 -15.43
N GLU A 264 -12.12 -5.80 -14.36
CA GLU A 264 -13.35 -6.07 -13.63
C GLU A 264 -13.12 -6.16 -12.12
N ILE A 265 -14.15 -5.77 -11.37
CA ILE A 265 -14.21 -6.01 -9.93
C ILE A 265 -14.58 -7.47 -9.66
N CYS A 266 -13.93 -8.07 -8.66
CA CYS A 266 -14.25 -9.39 -8.13
C CYS A 266 -14.23 -9.38 -6.59
N PHE A 267 -14.65 -10.47 -5.95
CA PHE A 267 -14.77 -10.57 -4.49
C PHE A 267 -15.68 -9.50 -3.86
N ASN A 268 -16.67 -9.03 -4.62
CA ASN A 268 -17.63 -8.00 -4.21
C ASN A 268 -18.93 -8.56 -3.61
N GLN A 269 -19.12 -9.87 -3.67
CA GLN A 269 -20.20 -10.57 -3.01
C GLN A 269 -19.88 -10.91 -1.55
N LEU A 270 -20.90 -11.25 -0.78
CA LEU A 270 -20.73 -11.79 0.57
C LEU A 270 -20.03 -13.15 0.53
N CYS A 271 -19.34 -13.47 1.63
CA CYS A 271 -18.50 -14.65 1.75
C CYS A 271 -19.37 -15.93 1.85
N PRO A 272 -19.12 -16.98 1.05
CA PRO A 272 -19.84 -18.24 1.11
C PRO A 272 -19.49 -19.02 2.40
N PRO A 273 -20.33 -19.99 2.82
CA PRO A 273 -21.54 -20.43 2.14
C PRO A 273 -22.75 -19.51 2.37
N ASN A 274 -22.79 -18.72 3.44
CA ASN A 274 -23.88 -17.76 3.77
C ASN A 274 -23.44 -16.74 4.84
N TYR A 275 -22.17 -16.31 4.82
CA TYR A 275 -21.72 -15.31 5.77
C TYR A 275 -22.31 -13.94 5.44
N THR A 276 -22.57 -13.13 6.47
CA THR A 276 -23.13 -11.78 6.34
C THR A 276 -22.05 -10.71 6.13
N HIS A 277 -20.84 -11.12 5.78
CA HIS A 277 -19.70 -10.22 5.57
C HIS A 277 -19.01 -10.49 4.23
N SER A 278 -18.26 -9.51 3.74
CA SER A 278 -17.48 -9.55 2.50
C SER A 278 -16.21 -10.40 2.67
N TYR A 279 -15.51 -10.69 1.56
CA TYR A 279 -14.23 -11.43 1.58
C TYR A 279 -13.08 -10.62 2.18
N SER A 280 -13.10 -9.31 1.98
CA SER A 280 -12.14 -8.35 2.51
C SER A 280 -12.84 -6.99 2.63
N ASP A 281 -12.21 -6.03 3.32
CA ASP A 281 -12.65 -4.64 3.30
C ASP A 281 -12.26 -3.93 1.98
N HIS A 282 -11.52 -4.62 1.11
CA HIS A 282 -11.29 -4.27 -0.29
C HIS A 282 -11.96 -5.29 -1.23
N PHE A 283 -12.39 -4.83 -2.40
CA PHE A 283 -12.72 -5.69 -3.53
C PHE A 283 -11.49 -5.94 -4.40
N GLY A 284 -11.43 -7.11 -5.05
CA GLY A 284 -10.33 -7.46 -5.94
C GLY A 284 -10.52 -6.87 -7.34
N VAL A 285 -9.42 -6.72 -8.07
CA VAL A 285 -9.43 -6.30 -9.48
C VAL A 285 -8.77 -7.38 -10.33
N VAL A 286 -9.47 -7.84 -11.36
CA VAL A 286 -8.93 -8.77 -12.36
C VAL A 286 -8.84 -8.10 -13.72
N THR A 287 -7.68 -8.20 -14.35
CA THR A 287 -7.45 -7.68 -15.71
C THR A 287 -7.07 -8.81 -16.65
N THR A 288 -7.72 -8.84 -17.81
CA THR A 288 -7.41 -9.75 -18.91
C THR A 288 -6.55 -9.03 -19.94
N PHE A 289 -5.46 -9.70 -20.33
CA PHE A 289 -4.51 -9.22 -21.34
C PHE A 289 -4.53 -10.10 -22.58
N ALA A 290 -4.43 -9.46 -23.73
CA ALA A 290 -4.24 -10.07 -25.04
C ALA A 290 -2.98 -9.52 -25.72
N LEU A 291 -2.55 -10.19 -26.79
CA LEU A 291 -1.50 -9.68 -27.66
C LEU A 291 -1.98 -8.43 -28.39
N LYS A 292 -1.10 -7.45 -28.51
CA LYS A 292 -1.37 -6.21 -29.23
C LYS A 292 -1.33 -6.47 -30.73
N GLU A 293 -2.46 -6.33 -31.42
CA GLU A 293 -2.53 -6.39 -32.88
C GLU A 293 -1.94 -5.11 -33.49
N ALA A 294 -0.77 -5.23 -34.12
CA ALA A 294 0.02 -4.17 -34.76
C ALA A 294 0.41 -2.96 -33.86
N PRO A 295 1.56 -2.32 -34.11
CA PRO A 295 2.03 -1.23 -33.26
C PRO A 295 1.20 0.04 -33.50
N ALA A 296 0.25 0.33 -32.60
CA ALA A 296 -0.20 1.71 -32.42
C ALA A 296 1.00 2.57 -31.99
N SER A 297 1.16 3.72 -32.64
CA SER A 297 2.21 4.71 -32.38
C SER A 297 2.39 4.95 -30.88
N PRO A 298 3.63 5.05 -30.37
CA PRO A 298 3.85 5.29 -28.96
C PRO A 298 3.18 6.60 -28.54
N THR A 299 2.23 6.50 -27.62
CA THR A 299 1.65 7.67 -26.95
C THR A 299 2.74 8.27 -26.07
N ARG A 300 3.51 9.21 -26.60
CA ARG A 300 4.48 9.97 -25.80
C ARG A 300 3.71 10.73 -24.72
N SER A 301 4.03 10.51 -23.44
CA SER A 301 3.63 11.47 -22.41
C SER A 301 4.29 12.81 -22.77
N ARG A 302 3.57 13.92 -22.59
CA ARG A 302 4.15 15.24 -22.87
C ARG A 302 5.23 15.50 -21.84
N HIS A 303 6.43 15.83 -22.30
CA HIS A 303 7.59 16.13 -21.45
C HIS A 303 7.27 17.16 -20.34
N SER A 304 6.43 18.16 -20.66
CA SER A 304 5.96 19.19 -19.73
C SER A 304 5.16 18.65 -18.54
N ASP A 305 4.39 17.58 -18.74
CA ASP A 305 3.50 17.03 -17.70
C ASP A 305 4.34 16.28 -16.64
N ASN A 306 5.43 15.65 -17.09
CA ASN A 306 6.38 14.96 -16.21
C ASN A 306 7.14 15.97 -15.32
N GLU A 307 7.58 17.10 -15.87
CA GLU A 307 8.34 18.11 -15.13
C GLU A 307 7.53 18.73 -13.99
N MET A 308 6.27 19.07 -14.24
CA MET A 308 5.36 19.58 -13.20
C MET A 308 5.11 18.54 -12.10
N CYS A 309 4.97 17.26 -12.46
CA CYS A 309 4.83 16.16 -11.50
C CYS A 309 6.07 16.07 -10.59
N TYR A 310 7.27 16.17 -11.15
CA TYR A 310 8.51 16.13 -10.38
C TYR A 310 8.69 17.36 -9.49
N LEU A 311 8.38 18.56 -10.00
CA LEU A 311 8.45 19.80 -9.22
C LEU A 311 7.48 19.77 -8.01
N GLU A 312 6.26 19.27 -8.21
CA GLU A 312 5.33 19.15 -7.10
C GLU A 312 5.76 18.06 -6.10
N THR A 313 6.34 16.96 -6.59
CA THR A 313 6.88 15.88 -5.74
C THR A 313 8.00 16.41 -4.85
N THR A 314 8.99 17.11 -5.42
CA THR A 314 10.09 17.71 -4.64
C THR A 314 9.57 18.73 -3.62
N ARG A 315 8.57 19.55 -3.98
CA ARG A 315 7.92 20.50 -3.06
C ARG A 315 7.30 19.80 -1.84
N LYS A 316 6.60 18.68 -2.05
CA LYS A 316 5.97 17.91 -0.96
C LYS A 316 7.01 17.21 -0.09
N LEU A 317 8.04 16.61 -0.69
CA LEU A 317 9.15 15.98 0.06
C LEU A 317 9.93 16.99 0.91
N ARG A 318 10.20 18.21 0.39
CA ARG A 318 10.80 19.30 1.17
C ARG A 318 9.93 19.72 2.35
N THR A 319 8.60 19.72 2.17
CA THR A 319 7.64 19.99 3.26
C THR A 319 7.75 18.92 4.35
N LEU A 320 7.79 17.63 3.98
CA LEU A 320 7.99 16.55 4.93
C LEU A 320 9.35 16.65 5.64
N CYS A 321 10.43 17.00 4.95
CA CYS A 321 11.74 17.18 5.59
C CYS A 321 11.71 18.24 6.69
N ARG A 322 11.04 19.39 6.45
CA ARG A 322 10.83 20.43 7.46
C ARG A 322 9.93 19.96 8.60
N HIS A 323 8.91 19.17 8.29
CA HIS A 323 8.04 18.58 9.31
C HIS A 323 8.83 17.62 10.23
N SER A 324 9.62 16.72 9.64
CA SER A 324 10.49 15.77 10.34
C SER A 324 11.49 16.48 11.26
N GLU A 325 12.09 17.58 10.80
CA GLU A 325 12.97 18.42 11.63
C GLU A 325 12.23 19.00 12.83
N LYS A 326 11.06 19.60 12.63
CA LYS A 326 10.24 20.15 13.73
C LYS A 326 9.82 19.07 14.73
N GLN A 327 9.44 17.89 14.26
CA GLN A 327 9.08 16.77 15.15
C GLN A 327 10.29 16.25 15.94
N SER A 328 11.43 16.13 15.27
CA SER A 328 12.70 15.72 15.87
C SER A 328 13.10 16.65 17.03
N VAL A 329 13.02 17.98 16.83
CA VAL A 329 13.27 18.96 17.89
C VAL A 329 12.28 18.81 19.05
N LYS A 330 10.97 18.64 18.76
CA LYS A 330 9.95 18.43 19.79
C LYS A 330 10.22 17.19 20.63
N TYR A 331 10.56 16.05 20.01
CA TYR A 331 10.83 14.81 20.72
C TYR A 331 12.11 14.87 21.56
N VAL A 332 13.16 15.54 21.08
CA VAL A 332 14.37 15.80 21.88
C VAL A 332 14.04 16.71 23.07
N PHE A 333 13.22 17.74 22.88
CA PHE A 333 12.75 18.59 23.98
C PHE A 333 11.93 17.80 25.02
N PHE A 334 10.99 16.95 24.59
CA PHE A 334 10.23 16.08 25.51
C PHE A 334 11.14 15.10 26.24
N THR A 335 12.18 14.58 25.58
CA THR A 335 13.19 13.75 26.24
C THR A 335 13.86 14.51 27.39
N ALA A 336 14.29 15.75 27.16
CA ALA A 336 14.90 16.57 28.21
C ALA A 336 13.94 16.82 29.38
N LEU A 337 12.65 17.09 29.11
CA LEU A 337 11.64 17.24 30.15
C LEU A 337 11.45 15.95 30.97
N LEU A 338 11.43 14.78 30.32
CA LEU A 338 11.29 13.49 30.99
C LEU A 338 12.53 13.13 31.82
N ILE A 339 13.73 13.53 31.39
CA ILE A 339 14.96 13.39 32.18
C ILE A 339 14.87 14.25 33.45
N VAL A 340 14.48 15.52 33.33
CA VAL A 340 14.31 16.43 34.48
C VAL A 340 13.26 15.89 35.44
N PHE A 341 12.12 15.42 34.90
CA PHE A 341 11.07 14.79 35.70
C PHE A 341 11.54 13.52 36.41
N GLY A 342 12.30 12.66 35.72
CA GLY A 342 12.90 11.46 36.30
C GLY A 342 13.88 11.78 37.44
N VAL A 343 14.74 12.79 37.27
CA VAL A 343 15.64 13.27 38.34
C VAL A 343 14.86 13.80 39.53
N ALA A 344 13.78 14.57 39.28
CA ALA A 344 12.91 15.05 40.34
C ALA A 344 12.23 13.90 41.11
N LEU A 345 11.79 12.83 40.41
CA LEU A 345 11.23 11.64 41.06
C LEU A 345 12.27 10.89 41.90
N ILE A 346 13.51 10.78 41.42
CA ILE A 346 14.61 10.18 42.19
C ILE A 346 14.88 10.98 43.46
N ALA A 347 14.99 12.31 43.35
CA ALA A 347 15.19 13.18 44.50
C ALA A 347 14.01 13.10 45.50
N ALA A 348 12.77 13.13 45.00
CA ALA A 348 11.57 13.02 45.83
C ALA A 348 11.44 11.64 46.50
N SER A 349 11.94 10.57 45.86
CA SER A 349 11.92 9.22 46.44
C SER A 349 12.77 9.07 47.70
N ALA A 350 13.72 10.00 47.94
CA ALA A 350 14.47 10.06 49.19
C ALA A 350 13.66 10.63 50.37
N PHE A 351 12.54 11.30 50.09
CA PHE A 351 11.69 11.95 51.08
C PHE A 351 10.20 11.59 50.89
N PRO A 352 9.82 10.31 50.91
CA PRO A 352 8.42 9.93 50.70
C PRO A 352 7.56 10.35 51.89
N PRO A 353 6.34 10.91 51.68
CA PRO A 353 5.44 11.29 52.78
C PRO A 353 5.08 10.12 53.70
N THR A 354 4.93 8.92 53.11
CA THR A 354 4.82 7.64 53.81
C THR A 354 5.48 6.55 52.97
N SER A 355 5.96 5.48 53.61
CA SER A 355 6.66 4.36 52.92
C SER A 355 5.83 3.69 51.82
N HIS A 356 4.49 3.72 51.93
CA HIS A 356 3.56 3.17 50.95
C HIS A 356 3.60 3.86 49.57
N TYR A 357 4.12 5.10 49.47
CA TYR A 357 4.24 5.80 48.18
C TYR A 357 5.51 5.44 47.39
N SER A 358 6.50 4.79 48.00
CA SER A 358 7.78 4.44 47.37
C SER A 358 7.63 3.67 46.04
N PRO A 359 6.71 2.68 45.92
CA PRO A 359 6.49 1.98 44.65
C PRO A 359 6.03 2.90 43.51
N LEU A 360 5.30 3.99 43.81
CA LEU A 360 4.83 4.92 42.77
C LEU A 360 6.00 5.70 42.16
N PHE A 361 6.97 6.14 42.96
CA PHE A 361 8.16 6.84 42.43
C PHE A 361 8.96 5.94 41.50
N VAL A 362 9.15 4.67 41.86
CA VAL A 362 9.82 3.68 41.01
C VAL A 362 9.02 3.45 39.71
N PHE A 363 7.71 3.27 39.83
CA PHE A 363 6.83 3.04 38.68
C PHE A 363 6.84 4.22 37.70
N PHE A 364 6.61 5.45 38.18
CA PHE A 364 6.62 6.64 37.33
C PHE A 364 8.03 6.98 36.82
N GLY A 365 9.08 6.71 37.60
CA GLY A 365 10.47 6.86 37.16
C GLY A 365 10.81 5.91 36.02
N PHE A 366 10.38 4.65 36.09
CA PHE A 366 10.50 3.69 35.00
C PHE A 366 9.73 4.16 33.76
N LEU A 367 8.48 4.60 33.90
CA LEU A 367 7.69 5.11 32.78
C LEU A 367 8.34 6.34 32.12
N ALA A 368 8.84 7.28 32.92
CA ALA A 368 9.54 8.46 32.42
C ALA A 368 10.83 8.07 31.67
N GLY A 369 11.59 7.13 32.20
CA GLY A 369 12.80 6.59 31.55
C GLY A 369 12.48 5.89 30.22
N ALA A 370 11.48 5.01 30.20
CA ALA A 370 11.05 4.29 29.01
C ALA A 370 10.52 5.26 27.92
N ALA A 371 9.67 6.22 28.31
CA ALA A 371 9.18 7.24 27.40
C ALA A 371 10.32 8.15 26.90
N GLY A 372 11.23 8.58 27.78
CA GLY A 372 12.37 9.42 27.42
C GLY A 372 13.30 8.72 26.43
N ALA A 373 13.66 7.47 26.68
CA ALA A 373 14.45 6.66 25.75
C ALA A 373 13.76 6.51 24.39
N THR A 374 12.44 6.29 24.39
CA THR A 374 11.64 6.16 23.16
C THR A 374 11.64 7.47 22.37
N TYR A 375 11.37 8.61 23.01
CA TYR A 375 11.39 9.92 22.35
C TYR A 375 12.79 10.30 21.88
N LEU A 376 13.85 9.91 22.59
CA LEU A 376 15.23 10.13 22.14
C LEU A 376 15.52 9.32 20.88
N TYR A 377 15.18 8.03 20.87
CA TYR A 377 15.34 7.17 19.71
C TYR A 377 14.61 7.75 18.49
N VAL A 378 13.34 8.11 18.67
CA VAL A 378 12.51 8.59 17.55
C VAL A 378 12.93 9.99 17.11
N GLY A 379 13.15 10.88 18.07
CA GLY A 379 13.54 12.25 17.82
C GLY A 379 14.92 12.37 17.16
N TYR A 380 15.91 11.67 17.69
CA TYR A 380 17.29 11.79 17.23
C TYR A 380 17.63 10.80 16.11
N ILE A 381 17.47 9.50 16.35
CA ILE A 381 17.93 8.45 15.43
C ILE A 381 16.98 8.37 14.23
N TYR A 382 15.70 8.10 14.46
CA TYR A 382 14.72 8.01 13.37
C TYR A 382 14.58 9.34 12.63
N GLY A 383 14.47 10.46 13.34
CA GLY A 383 14.38 11.77 12.70
C GLY A 383 15.56 12.07 11.76
N LYS A 384 16.78 11.67 12.13
CA LYS A 384 17.96 11.82 11.26
C LYS A 384 17.91 10.87 10.07
N PHE A 385 17.53 9.61 10.30
CA PHE A 385 17.32 8.61 9.24
C PHE A 385 16.30 9.11 8.20
N GLU A 386 15.10 9.51 8.63
CA GLU A 386 14.03 9.99 7.74
C GLU A 386 14.50 11.18 6.90
N ARG A 387 15.16 12.16 7.51
CA ARG A 387 15.70 13.32 6.77
C ARG A 387 16.79 12.94 5.78
N HIS A 388 17.65 11.97 6.09
CA HIS A 388 18.68 11.51 5.15
C HIS A 388 18.06 10.80 3.95
N SER A 389 17.09 9.90 4.18
CA SER A 389 16.35 9.23 3.11
C SER A 389 15.64 10.24 2.21
N LEU A 390 15.00 11.26 2.79
CA LEU A 390 14.34 12.34 2.03
C LEU A 390 15.32 13.18 1.20
N LYS A 391 16.49 13.52 1.76
CA LYS A 391 17.52 14.27 1.03
C LYS A 391 18.10 13.46 -0.13
N ASN A 392 18.35 12.17 0.08
CA ASN A 392 18.81 11.28 -0.99
C ASN A 392 17.79 11.19 -2.11
N LEU A 393 16.51 11.00 -1.77
CA LEU A 393 15.42 10.96 -2.73
C LEU A 393 15.29 12.28 -3.50
N LEU A 394 15.31 13.43 -2.81
CA LEU A 394 15.30 14.74 -3.45
C LEU A 394 16.45 14.88 -4.46
N GLY A 395 17.67 14.51 -4.07
CA GLY A 395 18.83 14.55 -4.97
C GLY A 395 18.76 13.56 -6.13
N GLN A 396 18.04 12.43 -5.99
CA GLN A 396 17.76 11.53 -7.12
C GLN A 396 16.80 12.19 -8.12
N ILE A 397 15.71 12.80 -7.64
CA ILE A 397 14.72 13.48 -8.48
C ILE A 397 15.34 14.67 -9.20
N GLU A 398 16.07 15.52 -8.47
CA GLU A 398 16.72 16.73 -9.02
C GLU A 398 17.72 16.35 -10.11
N ARG A 399 18.57 15.35 -9.88
CA ARG A 399 19.49 14.84 -10.92
C ARG A 399 18.74 14.27 -12.12
N TYR A 400 17.65 13.54 -11.91
CA TYR A 400 16.85 13.01 -13.02
C TYR A 400 16.27 14.14 -13.89
N ILE A 401 15.75 15.20 -13.27
CA ILE A 401 15.26 16.40 -13.98
C ILE A 401 16.39 17.04 -14.79
N GLU A 402 17.55 17.28 -14.18
CA GLU A 402 18.71 17.89 -14.85
C GLU A 402 19.20 17.07 -16.06
N HIS A 403 19.24 15.74 -15.94
CA HIS A 403 19.66 14.86 -17.03
C HIS A 403 18.62 14.77 -18.14
N SER A 404 17.32 14.91 -17.82
CA SER A 404 16.25 14.86 -18.82
C SER A 404 16.11 16.17 -19.61
N ALA A 405 16.65 17.28 -19.09
CA ALA A 405 16.62 18.60 -19.73
C ALA A 405 17.76 18.83 -20.73
N ASN A 406 18.81 17.99 -20.68
CA ASN A 406 19.94 17.97 -21.62
C ASN A 406 19.75 16.87 -22.66
#